data_AF-A0A7S4M2F1-F1
#
_entry.id   AF-A0A7S4M2F1-F1
#
_cell.length_a   1.000
_cell.length_b   1.000
_cell.length_c   1.000
_cell.angle_alpha   90.00
_cell.angle_beta   90.00
_cell.angle_gamma   90.00
#
_symmetry.space_group_name_H-M   'P 1'
#
loop_
_entity.id
_entity.type
_entity.pdbx_description
1 polymer ?
#
loop_
_entity_poly.entity_id
_entity_poly.type
_entity_poly.pdbx_seq_one_letter_code
_entity_poly.pdbx_strand_id
1 'polypeptide(L)'
;PALDNRSNFATACSANVDLEWLQHCVDDWLFLYWDLRQSVRENNSASIDLAWREAVSFMHTSKSNKTQYAPMAILRVFWSRALVEPLARIYHRNRTLSLLGLPGHNSGWDMLIEKENWMIRNHVVRPSIERITQYVARLNVTSFVSRAMERVLLMFRQQKPAKMKSISDDVDAIVEHLIAKCGSTWAQACVPDRASKLVNPPRSPKPWESVQRSVQNGTFRTWIRGHISSKVTWM
;
A
#
# COMPACT_ATOMS: atom_id res chain seq x y z
N PRO A 1 -18.07 -2.00 -25.74
CA PRO A 1 -16.83 -1.20 -25.92
C PRO A 1 -15.61 -2.12 -25.96
N ALA A 2 -14.67 -1.86 -26.85
CA ALA A 2 -13.40 -2.57 -26.85
C ALA A 2 -12.65 -2.19 -25.54
N LEU A 3 -12.26 -3.20 -24.76
CA LEU A 3 -11.69 -3.04 -23.41
C LEU A 3 -10.30 -2.36 -23.41
N ASP A 4 -9.69 -2.28 -24.58
CA ASP A 4 -8.42 -1.64 -24.88
C ASP A 4 -8.50 -0.10 -24.95
N ASN A 5 -9.71 0.47 -25.09
CA ASN A 5 -9.91 1.92 -25.03
C ASN A 5 -10.44 2.37 -23.66
N ARG A 6 -9.50 2.70 -22.77
CA ARG A 6 -9.78 3.12 -21.39
C ARG A 6 -10.72 4.33 -21.29
N SER A 7 -10.57 5.34 -22.15
CA SER A 7 -11.42 6.53 -22.09
C SER A 7 -12.86 6.22 -22.50
N ASN A 8 -13.05 5.38 -23.51
CA ASN A 8 -14.37 4.91 -23.92
C ASN A 8 -15.03 4.03 -22.84
N PHE A 9 -14.26 3.16 -22.18
CA PHE A 9 -14.74 2.36 -21.06
C PHE A 9 -15.19 3.23 -19.89
N ALA A 10 -14.34 4.17 -19.45
CA ALA A 10 -14.67 5.11 -18.37
C ALA A 10 -15.90 5.98 -18.71
N THR A 11 -16.01 6.44 -19.95
CA THR A 11 -17.18 7.21 -20.41
C THR A 11 -18.46 6.40 -20.31
N ALA A 12 -18.43 5.13 -20.73
CA ALA A 12 -19.58 4.25 -20.60
C ALA A 12 -19.94 3.98 -19.13
N CYS A 13 -18.96 3.77 -18.26
CA CYS A 13 -19.17 3.61 -16.82
C CYS A 13 -19.82 4.84 -16.18
N SER A 14 -19.46 6.06 -16.61
CA SER A 14 -19.97 7.32 -16.03
C SER A 14 -21.48 7.55 -16.16
N ALA A 15 -22.15 6.78 -17.03
CA ALA A 15 -23.60 6.83 -17.18
C ALA A 15 -24.33 6.27 -15.95
N ASN A 16 -23.74 5.27 -15.28
CA ASN A 16 -24.28 4.61 -14.10
C ASN A 16 -23.37 4.86 -12.90
N VAL A 17 -23.88 5.47 -11.83
CA VAL A 17 -23.08 5.88 -10.68
C VAL A 17 -22.36 4.69 -9.98
N ASP A 18 -23.00 3.52 -9.90
CA ASP A 18 -22.41 2.34 -9.28
C ASP A 18 -21.28 1.77 -10.15
N LEU A 19 -21.47 1.76 -11.48
CA LEU A 19 -20.44 1.33 -12.43
C LEU A 19 -19.25 2.31 -12.48
N GLU A 20 -19.51 3.61 -12.39
CA GLU A 20 -18.49 4.67 -12.22
C GLU A 20 -17.67 4.42 -10.94
N TRP A 21 -18.33 4.13 -9.81
CA TRP A 21 -17.65 3.80 -8.55
C TRP A 21 -16.75 2.57 -8.65
N LEU A 22 -17.24 1.49 -9.29
CA LEU A 22 -16.46 0.27 -9.47
C LEU A 22 -15.24 0.51 -10.36
N GLN A 23 -15.42 1.23 -11.48
CA GLN A 23 -14.32 1.56 -12.38
C GLN A 23 -13.26 2.40 -11.67
N HIS A 24 -13.65 3.45 -10.94
CA HIS A 24 -12.71 4.26 -10.14
C HIS A 24 -12.03 3.46 -9.02
N CYS A 25 -12.75 2.56 -8.33
CA CYS A 25 -12.17 1.70 -7.31
C CYS A 25 -11.04 0.83 -7.88
N VAL A 26 -11.26 0.27 -9.07
CA VAL A 26 -10.29 -0.58 -9.75
C VAL A 26 -9.09 0.24 -10.27
N ASP A 27 -9.37 1.30 -11.02
CA ASP A 27 -8.37 2.11 -11.73
C ASP A 27 -7.52 2.99 -10.79
N ASP A 28 -8.15 3.64 -9.82
CA ASP A 28 -7.46 4.61 -8.96
C ASP A 28 -6.80 3.95 -7.75
N TRP A 29 -7.20 2.71 -7.40
CA TRP A 29 -6.75 2.06 -6.17
C TRP A 29 -6.33 0.60 -6.32
N LEU A 30 -7.20 -0.32 -6.77
CA LEU A 30 -6.91 -1.75 -6.69
C LEU A 30 -5.71 -2.18 -7.54
N PHE A 31 -5.58 -1.68 -8.77
CA PHE A 31 -4.41 -1.98 -9.60
C PHE A 31 -3.13 -1.44 -8.98
N LEU A 32 -3.14 -0.18 -8.53
CA LEU A 32 -2.00 0.43 -7.84
C LEU A 32 -1.61 -0.35 -6.57
N TYR A 33 -2.60 -0.76 -5.78
CA TYR A 33 -2.39 -1.57 -4.58
C TYR A 33 -1.81 -2.94 -4.92
N TRP A 34 -2.33 -3.60 -5.95
CA TRP A 34 -1.82 -4.89 -6.42
C TRP A 34 -0.37 -4.77 -6.89
N ASP A 35 -0.06 -3.77 -7.71
CA ASP A 35 1.30 -3.50 -8.20
C ASP A 35 2.25 -3.20 -7.04
N LEU A 36 1.82 -2.40 -6.05
CA LEU A 36 2.61 -2.17 -4.84
C LEU A 36 2.89 -3.48 -4.10
N ARG A 37 1.89 -4.34 -3.93
CA ARG A 37 2.04 -5.63 -3.21
C ARG A 37 3.02 -6.55 -3.92
N GLN A 38 2.95 -6.64 -5.25
CA GLN A 38 3.91 -7.45 -6.01
C GLN A 38 5.30 -6.85 -6.00
N SER A 39 5.40 -5.53 -6.21
CA SER A 39 6.67 -4.80 -6.14
C SER A 39 7.36 -4.97 -4.79
N VAL A 40 6.59 -5.00 -3.69
CA VAL A 40 7.15 -5.28 -2.36
C VAL A 40 7.72 -6.70 -2.27
N ARG A 41 6.96 -7.70 -2.71
CA ARG A 41 7.35 -9.12 -2.67
C ARG A 41 8.61 -9.40 -3.48
N GLU A 42 8.80 -8.69 -4.58
CA GLU A 42 9.94 -8.83 -5.50
C GLU A 42 11.09 -7.87 -5.22
N ASN A 43 10.94 -6.97 -4.25
CA ASN A 43 11.88 -5.87 -3.99
C ASN A 43 12.13 -4.97 -5.21
N ASN A 44 11.10 -4.72 -6.01
CA ASN A 44 11.18 -3.78 -7.14
C ASN A 44 11.10 -2.34 -6.62
N SER A 45 12.23 -1.81 -6.14
CA SER A 45 12.26 -0.50 -5.47
C SER A 45 11.74 0.65 -6.33
N ALA A 46 11.96 0.63 -7.65
CA ALA A 46 11.49 1.68 -8.55
C ALA A 46 9.95 1.69 -8.64
N SER A 47 9.34 0.51 -8.77
CA SER A 47 7.88 0.36 -8.83
C SER A 47 7.22 0.66 -7.48
N ILE A 48 7.88 0.31 -6.37
CA ILE A 48 7.47 0.75 -5.04
C ILE A 48 7.43 2.28 -5.01
N ASP A 49 8.51 2.97 -5.34
CA ASP A 49 8.56 4.43 -5.24
C ASP A 49 7.57 5.13 -6.18
N LEU A 50 7.31 4.56 -7.36
CA LEU A 50 6.24 5.00 -8.25
C LEU A 50 4.87 4.88 -7.56
N ALA A 51 4.56 3.72 -7.00
CA ALA A 51 3.28 3.50 -6.33
C ALA A 51 3.09 4.42 -5.11
N TRP A 52 4.15 4.60 -4.31
CA TRP A 52 4.15 5.55 -3.19
C TRP A 52 3.93 6.99 -3.66
N ARG A 53 4.53 7.39 -4.79
CA ARG A 53 4.35 8.73 -5.38
C ARG A 53 2.91 8.99 -5.80
N GLU A 54 2.29 8.05 -6.52
CA GLU A 54 0.91 8.20 -6.97
C GLU A 54 -0.06 8.22 -5.77
N ALA A 55 0.25 7.42 -4.75
CA ALA A 55 -0.57 7.31 -3.55
C ALA A 55 -0.55 8.55 -2.63
N VAL A 56 0.47 9.42 -2.71
CA VAL A 56 0.59 10.59 -1.81
C VAL A 56 -0.67 11.46 -1.85
N SER A 57 -1.23 11.60 -3.05
CA SER A 57 -2.38 12.45 -3.32
C SER A 57 -3.63 12.05 -2.52
N PHE A 58 -3.92 10.74 -2.42
CA PHE A 58 -5.03 10.25 -1.62
C PHE A 58 -4.67 10.08 -0.13
N MET A 59 -3.44 9.68 0.20
CA MET A 59 -2.98 9.56 1.60
C MET A 59 -2.98 10.90 2.32
N HIS A 60 -2.73 12.00 1.61
CA HIS A 60 -2.80 13.36 2.14
C HIS A 60 -4.22 13.78 2.54
N THR A 61 -5.25 13.16 1.95
CA THR A 61 -6.64 13.48 2.31
C THR A 61 -6.98 12.92 3.69
N SER A 62 -7.67 13.73 4.51
CA SER A 62 -8.19 13.27 5.82
C SER A 62 -9.17 12.11 5.68
N LYS A 63 -9.87 12.01 4.53
CA LYS A 63 -10.79 10.92 4.20
C LYS A 63 -10.13 9.54 4.17
N SER A 64 -8.84 9.46 3.87
CA SER A 64 -8.14 8.18 3.77
C SER A 64 -7.84 7.55 5.14
N ASN A 65 -7.84 8.34 6.24
CA ASN A 65 -7.29 7.94 7.54
C ASN A 65 -5.83 7.41 7.48
N LYS A 66 -5.10 7.72 6.40
CA LYS A 66 -3.70 7.33 6.17
C LYS A 66 -2.78 8.54 6.05
N THR A 67 -3.14 9.66 6.68
CA THR A 67 -2.40 10.93 6.62
C THR A 67 -0.96 10.83 7.10
N GLN A 68 -0.63 9.88 7.98
CA GLN A 68 0.74 9.60 8.43
C GLN A 68 1.61 8.89 7.37
N TYR A 69 0.99 8.21 6.39
CA TYR A 69 1.72 7.55 5.32
C TYR A 69 2.14 8.54 4.23
N ALA A 70 1.43 9.65 4.06
CA ALA A 70 1.80 10.70 3.10
C ALA A 70 3.21 11.32 3.35
N PRO A 71 3.56 11.78 4.57
CA PRO A 71 4.91 12.26 4.85
C PRO A 71 5.97 11.15 4.75
N MET A 72 5.63 9.93 5.15
CA MET A 72 6.53 8.78 4.96
C MET A 72 6.80 8.51 3.47
N ALA A 73 5.78 8.57 2.63
CA ALA A 73 5.90 8.44 1.17
C ALA A 73 6.89 9.43 0.60
N ILE A 74 6.73 10.70 0.97
CA ILE A 74 7.59 11.81 0.55
C ILE A 74 9.03 11.52 0.93
N LEU A 75 9.28 11.17 2.20
CA LEU A 75 10.64 10.91 2.67
C LEU A 75 11.25 9.70 1.96
N ARG A 76 10.52 8.59 1.79
CA ARG A 76 11.04 7.39 1.13
C ARG A 76 11.39 7.64 -0.34
N VAL A 77 10.55 8.37 -1.07
CA VAL A 77 10.82 8.76 -2.46
C VAL A 77 11.93 9.81 -2.55
N PHE A 78 12.03 10.71 -1.57
CA PHE A 78 13.13 11.68 -1.52
C PHE A 78 14.47 10.97 -1.30
N TRP A 79 14.58 10.11 -0.29
CA TRP A 79 15.81 9.37 0.01
C TRP A 79 16.25 8.51 -1.16
N SER A 80 15.32 7.86 -1.86
CA SER A 80 15.67 7.04 -3.01
C SER A 80 16.32 7.81 -4.16
N ARG A 81 16.13 9.13 -4.22
CA ARG A 81 16.68 10.02 -5.26
C ARG A 81 17.81 10.92 -4.78
N ALA A 82 17.92 11.16 -3.47
CA ALA A 82 18.87 12.10 -2.88
C ALA A 82 20.17 11.43 -2.39
N LEU A 83 20.18 10.10 -2.26
CA LEU A 83 21.36 9.37 -1.82
C LEU A 83 22.44 9.30 -2.91
N VAL A 84 23.71 9.39 -2.49
CA VAL A 84 24.85 9.09 -3.36
C VAL A 84 24.88 7.61 -3.71
N GLU A 85 25.45 7.28 -4.87
CA GLU A 85 25.37 5.96 -5.51
C GLU A 85 25.64 4.75 -4.57
N PRO A 86 26.69 4.72 -3.72
CA PRO A 86 26.89 3.59 -2.81
C PRO A 86 25.74 3.40 -1.80
N LEU A 87 25.21 4.51 -1.26
CA LEU A 87 24.11 4.48 -0.31
C LEU A 87 22.77 4.19 -1.00
N ALA A 88 22.56 4.71 -2.20
CA ALA A 88 21.39 4.42 -3.02
C ALA A 88 21.29 2.92 -3.31
N ARG A 89 22.40 2.25 -3.66
CA ARG A 89 22.42 0.79 -3.85
C ARG A 89 22.02 0.03 -2.61
N ILE A 90 22.54 0.41 -1.44
CA ILE A 90 22.15 -0.22 -0.16
C ILE A 90 20.67 0.02 0.11
N TYR A 91 20.19 1.24 -0.08
CA TYR A 91 18.78 1.59 0.12
C TYR A 91 17.85 0.76 -0.77
N HIS A 92 18.09 0.73 -2.09
CA HIS A 92 17.26 -0.01 -3.03
C HIS A 92 17.31 -1.52 -2.80
N ARG A 93 18.48 -2.06 -2.44
CA ARG A 93 18.62 -3.48 -2.08
C ARG A 93 17.85 -3.86 -0.82
N ASN A 94 17.67 -2.93 0.11
CA ASN A 94 16.98 -3.15 1.38
C ASN A 94 15.62 -2.44 1.47
N ARG A 95 15.03 -2.05 0.33
CA ARG A 95 13.72 -1.39 0.30
C ARG A 95 12.64 -2.30 0.91
N THR A 96 12.80 -3.60 0.71
CA THR A 96 12.01 -4.67 1.33
C THR A 96 12.94 -5.73 1.91
N LEU A 97 12.40 -6.54 2.82
CA LEU A 97 13.16 -7.57 3.51
C LEU A 97 12.41 -8.90 3.54
N SER A 98 13.15 -9.97 3.37
CA SER A 98 12.70 -11.34 3.63
C SER A 98 13.45 -11.87 4.83
N LEU A 99 12.73 -12.19 5.91
CA LEU A 99 13.34 -12.68 7.16
C LEU A 99 14.13 -13.99 6.95
N LEU A 100 13.70 -14.81 6.00
CA LEU A 100 14.30 -16.11 5.68
C LEU A 100 14.97 -16.13 4.30
N GLY A 101 15.14 -14.96 3.65
CA GLY A 101 15.70 -14.88 2.30
C GLY A 101 14.85 -15.54 1.21
N LEU A 102 13.58 -15.82 1.47
CA LEU A 102 12.69 -16.53 0.56
C LEU A 102 12.13 -15.58 -0.52
N PRO A 103 12.24 -15.93 -1.82
CA PRO A 103 11.67 -15.14 -2.90
C PRO A 103 10.16 -14.96 -2.78
N GLY A 104 9.65 -13.77 -3.08
CA GLY A 104 8.20 -13.48 -3.05
C GLY A 104 7.60 -13.34 -1.64
N HIS A 105 8.40 -13.50 -0.58
CA HIS A 105 7.98 -13.38 0.82
C HIS A 105 8.49 -12.09 1.49
N ASN A 106 8.97 -11.14 0.69
CA ASN A 106 9.46 -9.88 1.21
C ASN A 106 8.30 -9.06 1.81
N SER A 107 8.62 -8.30 2.85
CA SER A 107 7.78 -7.27 3.45
C SER A 107 8.48 -5.92 3.33
N GLY A 108 7.72 -4.83 3.32
CA GLY A 108 8.29 -3.48 3.37
C GLY A 108 9.18 -3.32 4.61
N TRP A 109 10.31 -2.64 4.47
CA TRP A 109 11.25 -2.42 5.58
C TRP A 109 10.57 -1.78 6.81
N ASP A 110 9.57 -0.92 6.59
CA ASP A 110 8.75 -0.29 7.63
C ASP A 110 8.01 -1.29 8.53
N MET A 111 7.63 -2.46 8.00
CA MET A 111 6.98 -3.51 8.78
C MET A 111 7.89 -4.02 9.91
N LEU A 112 9.20 -4.11 9.69
CA LEU A 112 10.10 -4.56 10.76
C LEU A 112 10.17 -3.56 11.90
N ILE A 113 10.25 -2.28 11.58
CA ILE A 113 10.23 -1.20 12.58
C ILE A 113 8.92 -1.24 13.37
N GLU A 114 7.78 -1.48 12.71
CA GLU A 114 6.48 -1.61 13.37
C GLU A 114 6.45 -2.82 14.32
N LYS A 115 6.95 -3.98 13.88
CA LYS A 115 7.00 -5.19 14.72
C LYS A 115 7.96 -5.02 15.90
N GLU A 116 9.12 -4.41 15.70
CA GLU A 116 10.06 -4.13 16.79
C GLU A 116 9.45 -3.18 17.83
N ASN A 117 8.82 -2.09 17.37
CA ASN A 117 8.10 -1.16 18.26
C ASN A 117 6.99 -1.86 19.05
N TRP A 118 6.25 -2.77 18.42
CA TRP A 118 5.22 -3.56 19.09
C TRP A 118 5.82 -4.50 20.15
N MET A 119 6.91 -5.19 19.84
CA MET A 119 7.62 -6.06 20.79
C MET A 119 8.13 -5.25 21.99
N ILE A 120 8.76 -4.10 21.76
CA ILE A 120 9.22 -3.21 22.82
C ILE A 120 8.07 -2.80 23.73
N ARG A 121 6.92 -2.39 23.17
CA ARG A 121 5.73 -1.98 23.95
C ARG A 121 5.20 -3.10 24.84
N ASN A 122 5.26 -4.35 24.38
CA ASN A 122 4.75 -5.49 25.14
C ASN A 122 5.72 -6.03 26.19
N HIS A 123 7.03 -5.85 25.99
CA HIS A 123 8.05 -6.52 26.81
C HIS A 123 8.90 -5.57 27.66
N VAL A 124 8.89 -4.26 27.36
CA VAL A 124 9.61 -3.26 28.14
C VAL A 124 8.64 -2.47 29.01
N VAL A 125 8.54 -2.85 30.28
CA VAL A 125 7.73 -2.11 31.26
C VAL A 125 8.32 -0.72 31.45
N ARG A 126 7.50 0.31 31.22
CA ARG A 126 7.89 1.74 31.26
C ARG A 126 9.11 2.02 30.35
N PRO A 127 8.90 2.11 29.03
CA PRO A 127 9.98 2.27 28.05
C PRO A 127 10.83 3.51 28.33
N SER A 128 12.15 3.33 28.33
CA SER A 128 13.19 4.37 28.33
C SER A 128 14.29 3.90 27.39
N ILE A 129 15.13 4.82 26.90
CA ILE A 129 16.22 4.46 25.98
C ILE A 129 17.10 3.38 26.62
N GLU A 130 17.45 3.55 27.89
CA GLU A 130 18.30 2.64 28.64
C GLU A 130 17.69 1.23 28.72
N ARG A 131 16.39 1.13 29.01
CA ARG A 131 15.70 -0.17 29.10
C ARG A 131 15.52 -0.83 27.73
N ILE A 132 15.30 -0.04 26.68
CA ILE A 132 15.23 -0.55 25.31
C ILE A 132 16.59 -1.10 24.90
N THR A 133 17.68 -0.37 25.15
CA THR A 133 19.04 -0.82 24.88
C THR A 133 19.36 -2.13 25.60
N GLN A 134 18.99 -2.25 26.88
CA GLN A 134 19.15 -3.49 27.63
C GLN A 134 18.32 -4.65 27.06
N TYR A 135 17.07 -4.38 26.65
CA TYR A 135 16.21 -5.37 26.00
C TYR A 135 16.81 -5.88 24.69
N VAL A 136 17.24 -4.98 23.80
CA VAL A 136 17.88 -5.32 22.53
C VAL A 136 19.18 -6.10 22.74
N ALA A 137 20.01 -5.69 23.71
CA ALA A 137 21.23 -6.41 24.05
C ALA A 137 20.97 -7.86 24.51
N ARG A 138 19.86 -8.09 25.24
CA ARG A 138 19.45 -9.45 25.66
C ARG A 138 18.93 -10.29 24.50
N LEU A 139 18.26 -9.68 23.51
CA LEU A 139 17.81 -10.40 22.31
C LEU A 139 18.98 -11.01 21.53
N ASN A 140 20.15 -10.36 21.51
CA ASN A 140 21.35 -10.91 20.87
C ASN A 140 21.78 -12.26 21.45
N VAL A 141 21.51 -12.54 22.73
CA VAL A 141 21.81 -13.86 23.34
C VAL A 141 20.95 -14.97 22.73
N THR A 142 19.74 -14.64 22.30
CA THR A 142 18.84 -15.61 21.63
C THR A 142 19.14 -15.80 20.15
N SER A 143 20.03 -14.97 19.56
CA SER A 143 20.33 -15.00 18.12
C SER A 143 20.93 -16.34 17.66
N PHE A 144 21.75 -16.98 18.49
CA PHE A 144 22.33 -18.29 18.18
C PHE A 144 21.25 -19.37 18.08
N VAL A 145 20.33 -19.42 19.06
CA VAL A 145 19.19 -20.35 19.08
C VAL A 145 18.26 -20.06 17.90
N SER A 146 17.95 -18.78 17.65
CA SER A 146 17.10 -18.36 16.53
C SER A 146 17.67 -18.80 15.18
N ARG A 147 18.98 -18.62 14.94
CA ARG A 147 19.65 -19.08 13.71
C ARG A 147 19.68 -20.60 13.60
N ALA A 148 19.85 -21.32 14.72
CA ALA A 148 19.79 -22.78 14.72
C ALA A 148 18.39 -23.29 14.38
N MET A 149 17.34 -22.70 14.99
CA MET A 149 15.94 -22.99 14.67
C MET A 149 15.61 -22.66 13.22
N GLU A 150 16.10 -21.54 12.70
CA GLU A 150 15.95 -21.16 11.29
C GLU A 150 16.55 -22.21 10.34
N ARG A 151 17.78 -22.68 10.61
CA ARG A 151 18.40 -23.74 9.80
C ARG A 151 17.57 -25.02 9.80
N VAL A 152 17.10 -25.45 10.97
CA VAL A 152 16.24 -26.64 11.10
C VAL A 152 14.94 -26.43 10.33
N LEU A 153 14.28 -25.29 10.50
CA LEU A 153 13.05 -24.95 9.78
C LEU A 153 13.27 -25.04 8.27
N LEU A 154 14.33 -24.43 7.75
CA LEU A 154 14.65 -24.43 6.32
C LEU A 154 15.01 -25.83 5.80
N MET A 155 15.72 -26.65 6.58
CA MET A 155 16.09 -28.02 6.21
C MET A 155 14.87 -28.93 6.01
N PHE A 156 13.84 -28.76 6.84
CA PHE A 156 12.62 -29.57 6.79
C PHE A 156 11.47 -28.87 6.04
N ARG A 157 11.69 -27.65 5.52
CA ARG A 157 10.65 -26.91 4.81
C ARG A 157 10.40 -27.54 3.45
N GLN A 158 9.21 -28.09 3.28
CA GLN A 158 8.67 -28.37 1.95
C GLN A 158 8.27 -27.05 1.29
N GLN A 159 8.93 -26.69 0.19
CA GLN A 159 8.50 -25.56 -0.63
C GLN A 159 7.13 -25.89 -1.22
N LYS A 160 6.09 -25.29 -0.66
CA LYS A 160 4.76 -25.30 -1.25
C LYS A 160 4.62 -24.05 -2.10
N PRO A 161 4.01 -24.14 -3.31
CA PRO A 161 3.66 -22.95 -4.06
C PRO A 161 2.82 -22.02 -3.17
N ALA A 162 2.93 -20.71 -3.41
CA ALA A 162 2.21 -19.71 -2.65
C ALA A 162 0.72 -20.06 -2.62
N LYS A 163 0.22 -20.54 -1.47
CA LYS A 163 -1.18 -20.86 -1.31
C LYS A 163 -1.92 -19.54 -1.10
N MET A 164 -2.48 -19.00 -2.17
CA MET A 164 -3.51 -17.97 -2.02
C MET A 164 -4.66 -18.57 -1.20
N LYS A 165 -5.29 -17.74 -0.36
CA LYS A 165 -6.53 -18.18 0.28
C LYS A 165 -7.51 -18.54 -0.84
N SER A 166 -8.15 -19.70 -0.74
CA SER A 166 -9.30 -20.01 -1.58
C SER A 166 -10.37 -19.01 -1.18
N ILE A 167 -10.67 -18.08 -2.08
CA ILE A 167 -11.68 -17.04 -1.89
C ILE A 167 -12.81 -17.21 -2.90
N SER A 168 -12.96 -18.41 -3.47
CA SER A 168 -13.98 -18.69 -4.50
C SER A 168 -15.37 -18.28 -4.02
N ASP A 169 -15.77 -18.74 -2.84
CA ASP A 169 -17.07 -18.39 -2.25
C ASP A 169 -17.21 -16.86 -2.03
N ASP A 170 -16.14 -16.17 -1.62
CA ASP A 170 -16.14 -14.71 -1.45
C ASP A 170 -16.26 -13.98 -2.79
N VAL A 171 -15.57 -14.48 -3.83
CA VAL A 171 -15.61 -13.94 -5.19
C VAL A 171 -17.01 -14.13 -5.77
N ASP A 172 -17.58 -15.33 -5.63
CA ASP A 172 -18.92 -15.65 -6.12
C ASP A 172 -19.95 -14.77 -5.39
N ALA A 173 -19.85 -14.61 -4.07
CA ALA A 173 -20.72 -13.71 -3.32
C ALA A 173 -20.61 -12.24 -3.77
N ILE A 174 -19.40 -11.75 -4.07
CA ILE A 174 -19.20 -10.39 -4.60
C ILE A 174 -19.81 -10.28 -6.00
N VAL A 175 -19.55 -11.25 -6.88
CA VAL A 175 -20.07 -11.26 -8.26
C VAL A 175 -21.60 -11.30 -8.25
N GLU A 176 -22.21 -12.18 -7.48
CA GLU A 176 -23.66 -12.27 -7.30
C GLU A 176 -24.24 -10.95 -6.76
N HIS A 177 -23.59 -10.34 -5.77
CA HIS A 177 -24.01 -9.05 -5.24
C HIS A 177 -23.97 -7.95 -6.32
N LEU A 178 -22.88 -7.87 -7.10
CA LEU A 178 -22.75 -6.90 -8.18
C LEU A 178 -23.76 -7.15 -9.30
N ILE A 179 -24.00 -8.41 -9.67
CA ILE A 179 -25.02 -8.78 -10.65
C ILE A 179 -26.42 -8.35 -10.18
N ALA A 180 -26.75 -8.57 -8.91
CA ALA A 180 -28.04 -8.20 -8.35
C ALA A 180 -28.28 -6.68 -8.34
N LYS A 181 -27.21 -5.87 -8.26
CA LYS A 181 -27.30 -4.39 -8.18
C LYS A 181 -27.13 -3.69 -9.53
N CYS A 182 -26.18 -4.15 -10.34
CA CYS A 182 -25.77 -3.52 -11.59
C CYS A 182 -26.26 -4.29 -12.83
N GLY A 183 -26.75 -5.53 -12.68
CA GLY A 183 -27.15 -6.38 -13.80
C GLY A 183 -26.07 -7.38 -14.23
N SER A 184 -26.49 -8.43 -14.93
CA SER A 184 -25.61 -9.54 -15.37
C SER A 184 -24.97 -9.31 -16.73
N THR A 185 -25.37 -8.27 -17.45
CA THR A 185 -24.86 -7.94 -18.78
C THR A 185 -24.35 -6.52 -18.85
N TRP A 186 -23.41 -6.26 -19.77
CA TRP A 186 -22.89 -4.91 -20.00
C TRP A 186 -23.99 -3.89 -20.31
N ALA A 187 -24.97 -4.29 -21.13
CA ALA A 187 -26.11 -3.44 -21.49
C ALA A 187 -26.94 -3.04 -20.26
N GLN A 188 -27.16 -3.96 -19.33
CA GLN A 188 -27.86 -3.68 -18.07
C GLN A 188 -27.02 -2.79 -17.14
N ALA A 189 -25.72 -3.04 -17.02
CA ALA A 189 -24.82 -2.26 -16.19
C ALA A 189 -24.62 -0.82 -16.67
N CYS A 190 -24.76 -0.58 -17.98
CA CYS A 190 -24.66 0.75 -18.57
C CYS A 190 -25.98 1.54 -18.56
N VAL A 191 -27.09 0.97 -18.05
CA VAL A 191 -28.34 1.72 -17.92
C VAL A 191 -28.09 2.93 -17.01
N PRO A 192 -28.38 4.16 -17.47
CA PRO A 192 -28.11 5.34 -16.67
C PRO A 192 -28.88 5.32 -15.35
N ASP A 193 -28.14 5.47 -14.25
CA ASP A 193 -28.70 5.54 -12.90
C ASP A 193 -27.83 6.45 -12.05
N ARG A 194 -28.45 7.38 -11.33
CA ARG A 194 -27.78 8.33 -10.44
C ARG A 194 -28.01 8.02 -8.96
N ALA A 195 -28.89 7.08 -8.64
CA ALA A 195 -29.12 6.63 -7.28
C ALA A 195 -28.22 5.42 -7.00
N SER A 196 -27.14 5.63 -6.24
CA SER A 196 -26.21 4.53 -5.90
C SER A 196 -26.91 3.47 -5.06
N LYS A 197 -26.74 2.21 -5.47
CA LYS A 197 -27.21 1.01 -4.76
C LYS A 197 -26.07 0.30 -4.03
N LEU A 198 -24.82 0.65 -4.34
CA LEU A 198 -23.61 0.09 -3.71
C LEU A 198 -23.09 0.92 -2.52
N VAL A 199 -23.22 2.25 -2.53
CA VAL A 199 -22.58 3.13 -1.55
C VAL A 199 -23.63 3.87 -0.70
N ASN A 200 -23.53 3.74 0.64
CA ASN A 200 -24.44 4.37 1.61
C ASN A 200 -23.64 5.06 2.75
N PRO A 201 -23.88 6.35 3.10
CA PRO A 201 -24.87 7.25 2.50
C PRO A 201 -24.49 7.73 1.09
N PRO A 202 -25.48 7.82 0.17
CA PRO A 202 -25.30 8.15 -1.24
C PRO A 202 -24.84 9.61 -1.51
N ARG A 203 -24.38 10.34 -0.47
CA ARG A 203 -24.00 11.76 -0.50
C ARG A 203 -22.56 12.04 -0.06
N SER A 204 -21.75 11.01 0.19
CA SER A 204 -20.32 11.23 0.41
C SER A 204 -19.71 11.81 -0.88
N PRO A 205 -18.98 12.94 -0.83
CA PRO A 205 -18.37 13.51 -2.03
C PRO A 205 -17.41 12.47 -2.62
N LYS A 206 -17.46 12.31 -3.94
CA LYS A 206 -16.66 11.33 -4.68
C LYS A 206 -15.19 11.46 -4.23
N PRO A 207 -14.54 10.35 -3.82
CA PRO A 207 -13.22 10.42 -3.19
C PRO A 207 -12.17 10.99 -4.15
N TRP A 208 -12.26 10.66 -5.45
CA TRP A 208 -11.38 11.19 -6.48
C TRP A 208 -11.48 12.71 -6.66
N GLU A 209 -12.65 13.32 -6.44
CA GLU A 209 -12.78 14.80 -6.45
C GLU A 209 -11.99 15.47 -5.31
N SER A 210 -11.77 14.75 -4.20
CA SER A 210 -11.00 15.28 -3.06
C SER A 210 -9.50 15.25 -3.37
N VAL A 211 -9.06 14.22 -4.08
CA VAL A 211 -7.70 14.11 -4.61
C VAL A 211 -7.46 15.19 -5.67
N GLN A 212 -8.36 15.31 -6.65
CA GLN A 212 -8.28 16.29 -7.74
C GLN A 212 -8.21 17.73 -7.22
N ARG A 213 -9.08 18.11 -6.27
CA ARG A 213 -9.05 19.44 -5.64
C ARG A 213 -7.72 19.73 -4.94
N SER A 214 -7.18 18.72 -4.24
CA SER A 214 -5.89 18.86 -3.54
C SER A 214 -4.74 19.11 -4.51
N VAL A 215 -4.80 18.56 -5.73
CA VAL A 215 -3.75 18.74 -6.75
C VAL A 215 -3.89 20.09 -7.46
N GLN A 216 -5.12 20.51 -7.80
CA GLN A 216 -5.39 21.70 -8.62
C GLN A 216 -5.10 23.04 -7.91
N ASN A 217 -5.32 23.10 -6.59
CA ASN A 217 -5.21 24.35 -5.83
C ASN A 217 -3.75 24.77 -5.51
N GLY A 218 -2.74 24.03 -5.98
CA GLY A 218 -1.32 24.29 -5.72
C GLY A 218 -0.86 24.05 -4.28
N THR A 219 -1.77 23.92 -3.31
CA THR A 219 -1.46 23.76 -1.89
C THR A 219 -0.72 22.45 -1.62
N PHE A 220 -1.00 21.40 -2.40
CA PHE A 220 -0.31 20.11 -2.26
C PHE A 220 1.18 20.20 -2.54
N ARG A 221 1.60 20.96 -3.56
CA ARG A 221 3.03 21.18 -3.85
C ARG A 221 3.71 21.96 -2.74
N THR A 222 3.05 23.00 -2.22
CA THR A 222 3.54 23.81 -1.10
C THR A 222 3.71 22.95 0.15
N TRP A 223 2.73 22.09 0.45
CA TRP A 223 2.78 21.16 1.57
C TRP A 223 3.95 20.17 1.45
N ILE A 224 4.14 19.53 0.28
CA ILE A 224 5.28 18.60 0.05
C ILE A 224 6.61 19.32 0.31
N ARG A 225 6.80 20.51 -0.28
CA ARG A 225 8.04 21.29 -0.12
C ARG A 225 8.28 21.67 1.33
N GLY A 226 7.26 22.20 2.01
CA GLY A 226 7.35 22.55 3.42
C GLY A 226 7.70 21.35 4.30
N HIS A 227 7.14 20.17 4.01
CA HIS A 227 7.48 18.95 4.73
C HIS A 227 8.96 18.58 4.56
N ILE A 228 9.47 18.56 3.33
CA ILE A 228 10.89 18.27 3.06
C ILE A 228 11.79 19.29 3.77
N SER A 229 11.52 20.59 3.61
CA SER A 229 12.31 21.66 4.24
C SER A 229 12.32 21.58 5.76
N SER A 230 11.24 21.09 6.40
CA SER A 230 11.18 20.92 7.86
C SER A 230 12.03 19.74 8.39
N LYS A 231 12.41 18.81 7.52
CA LYS A 231 13.13 17.58 7.88
C LYS A 231 14.56 17.54 7.39
N VAL A 232 14.86 18.25 6.31
CA VAL A 232 16.17 18.29 5.69
C VAL A 232 16.69 19.72 5.74
N THR A 233 17.53 20.01 6.73
CA THR A 233 18.34 21.22 6.78
C THR A 233 19.63 20.96 6.02
N TRP A 234 19.71 21.49 4.80
CA TRP A 234 20.97 21.52 4.06
C TRP A 234 21.90 22.53 4.73
N MET A 235 23.01 22.05 5.27
CA MET A 235 24.13 22.89 5.72
C MET A 235 25.05 23.19 4.55
#